data_AF-H6D5E0-F1
#
_entry.id   AF-H6D5E0-F1
#
_cell.length_a   1.000
_cell.length_b   1.000
_cell.length_c   1.000
_cell.angle_alpha   90.00
_cell.angle_beta   90.00
_cell.angle_gamma   90.00
#
_symmetry.space_group_name_H-M   'P 1'
#
loop_
_entity.id
_entity.type
_entity.pdbx_description
1 polymer ?
#
loop_
_entity_poly.entity_id
_entity_poly.type
_entity_poly.pdbx_seq_one_letter_code
_entity_poly.pdbx_strand_id
1 'polypeptide(L)'
;MKNFTINLLFFYKDIDIPKPHAFVGLPLKSTIVELTEITLKVNELLPQLSDFISQFNNIILTSNINVITDAGGNMSLDVPGTMPDTDTERISRRISIIDRLITTRGQEINDLLQKGLTIEANLSKDNVNYTSQILDKVNEFKRLKASYKH
;
A
#
# COMPACT_ATOMS: atom_id res chain seq x y z
N MET A 1 50.89 -43.94 -38.73
CA MET A 1 49.54 -44.08 -38.16
C MET A 1 49.22 -42.80 -37.40
N LYS A 2 48.30 -41.97 -37.91
CA LYS A 2 47.83 -40.75 -37.22
C LYS A 2 46.34 -40.97 -36.95
N ASN A 3 46.00 -41.15 -35.68
CA ASN A 3 44.63 -41.34 -35.23
C ASN A 3 43.91 -39.99 -35.30
N PHE A 4 42.88 -39.91 -36.14
CA PHE A 4 41.93 -38.79 -36.15
C PHE A 4 40.87 -39.05 -35.07
N THR A 5 40.91 -38.30 -33.99
CA THR A 5 39.81 -38.20 -33.03
C THR A 5 38.75 -37.26 -33.59
N ILE A 6 37.60 -37.82 -33.99
CA ILE A 6 36.42 -37.05 -34.35
C ILE A 6 35.79 -36.56 -33.04
N ASN A 7 35.89 -35.26 -32.78
CA ASN A 7 35.19 -34.62 -31.68
C ASN A 7 33.74 -34.40 -32.10
N LEU A 8 32.83 -35.29 -31.68
CA LEU A 8 31.39 -35.12 -31.82
C LEU A 8 30.94 -34.02 -30.85
N LEU A 9 31.21 -32.77 -31.20
CA LEU A 9 30.52 -31.62 -30.60
C LEU A 9 29.08 -31.64 -31.11
N PHE A 10 28.21 -32.19 -30.26
CA PHE A 10 26.76 -32.11 -30.39
C PHE A 10 26.34 -30.64 -30.56
N PHE A 11 26.08 -30.25 -31.82
CA PHE A 11 25.36 -29.04 -32.14
C PHE A 11 23.88 -29.25 -31.76
N TYR A 12 23.53 -29.08 -30.48
CA TYR A 12 22.18 -28.65 -30.14
C TYR A 12 22.08 -27.19 -30.54
N LYS A 13 21.85 -26.98 -31.83
CA LYS A 13 21.31 -25.74 -32.36
C LYS A 13 19.97 -25.55 -31.64
N ASP A 14 19.81 -24.43 -30.95
CA ASP A 14 18.57 -24.04 -30.29
C ASP A 14 17.40 -24.29 -31.25
N ILE A 15 16.62 -25.33 -30.96
CA ILE A 15 15.41 -25.64 -31.72
C ILE A 15 14.42 -24.55 -31.31
N ASP A 16 14.23 -23.56 -32.18
CA ASP A 16 13.21 -22.53 -32.00
C ASP A 16 11.84 -23.20 -32.16
N ILE A 17 11.29 -23.70 -31.04
CA ILE A 17 9.98 -24.34 -31.00
C ILE A 17 8.96 -23.23 -31.31
N PRO A 18 8.21 -23.34 -32.42
CA PRO A 18 7.25 -22.32 -32.80
C PRO A 18 6.23 -22.17 -31.68
N LYS A 19 6.16 -20.99 -31.05
CA LYS A 19 5.15 -20.71 -30.02
C LYS A 19 3.77 -20.72 -30.71
N PRO A 20 2.89 -21.69 -30.41
CA PRO A 20 1.66 -21.90 -31.18
C PRO A 20 0.62 -20.78 -30.97
N HIS A 21 0.81 -19.92 -29.97
CA HIS A 21 -0.07 -18.78 -29.72
C HIS A 21 0.72 -17.47 -29.79
N ALA A 22 0.20 -16.52 -30.55
CA ALA A 22 0.82 -15.21 -30.76
C ALA A 22 1.00 -14.38 -29.47
N PHE A 23 0.34 -14.78 -28.37
CA PHE A 23 0.27 -14.02 -27.12
C PHE A 23 1.07 -14.62 -25.96
N VAL A 24 1.78 -15.75 -26.14
CA VAL A 24 2.51 -16.43 -25.04
C VAL A 24 3.58 -15.55 -24.37
N GLY A 25 4.12 -14.58 -25.10
CA GLY A 25 5.13 -13.64 -24.58
C GLY A 25 4.63 -12.24 -24.31
N LEU A 26 3.33 -11.97 -24.47
CA LEU A 26 2.78 -10.64 -24.18
C LEU A 26 2.31 -10.60 -22.73
N PRO A 27 2.62 -9.52 -21.98
CA PRO A 27 2.11 -9.36 -20.62
C PRO A 27 0.58 -9.42 -20.65
N LEU A 28 0.00 -10.11 -19.68
CA LEU A 28 -1.44 -10.28 -19.59
C LEU A 28 -2.09 -8.89 -19.51
N LYS A 29 -2.96 -8.54 -20.46
CA LYS A 29 -3.75 -7.29 -20.42
C LYS A 29 -4.52 -7.13 -19.10
N SER A 30 -4.87 -8.25 -18.46
CA SER A 30 -5.49 -8.31 -17.13
C SER A 30 -4.71 -7.57 -16.06
N THR A 31 -3.37 -7.57 -16.12
CA THR A 31 -2.51 -7.02 -15.06
C THR A 31 -2.52 -5.48 -15.06
N ILE A 32 -2.65 -4.86 -16.24
CA ILE A 32 -2.77 -3.40 -16.38
C ILE A 32 -4.16 -2.92 -15.91
N VAL A 33 -5.21 -3.67 -16.24
CA VAL A 33 -6.58 -3.37 -15.79
C VAL A 33 -6.67 -3.45 -14.26
N GLU A 34 -6.13 -4.51 -13.67
CA GLU A 34 -6.10 -4.70 -12.22
C GLU A 34 -5.33 -3.58 -11.50
N LEU A 35 -4.19 -3.16 -12.04
CA LEU A 35 -3.44 -2.02 -11.48
C LEU A 35 -4.24 -0.71 -11.55
N THR A 36 -4.98 -0.51 -12.64
CA THR A 36 -5.84 0.67 -12.82
C THR A 36 -6.95 0.67 -11.77
N GLU A 37 -7.60 -0.46 -11.55
CA GLU A 37 -8.64 -0.63 -10.52
C GLU A 37 -8.10 -0.37 -9.11
N ILE A 38 -6.93 -0.93 -8.79
CA ILE A 38 -6.24 -0.68 -7.51
C ILE A 38 -5.97 0.82 -7.34
N THR A 39 -5.43 1.47 -8.37
CA THR A 39 -5.11 2.90 -8.32
C THR A 39 -6.36 3.76 -8.12
N LEU A 40 -7.45 3.44 -8.82
CA LEU A 40 -8.75 4.11 -8.65
C LEU A 40 -9.27 3.93 -7.23
N LYS A 41 -9.19 2.72 -6.67
CA LYS A 41 -9.66 2.48 -5.31
C LYS A 41 -8.80 3.24 -4.29
N VAL A 42 -7.49 3.23 -4.43
CA VAL A 42 -6.59 3.99 -3.55
C VAL A 42 -6.88 5.50 -3.64
N ASN A 43 -7.19 6.04 -4.82
CA ASN A 43 -7.60 7.44 -4.99
C ASN A 43 -8.92 7.78 -4.27
N GLU A 44 -9.83 6.82 -4.13
CA GLU A 44 -11.07 6.99 -3.35
C GLU A 44 -10.80 6.94 -1.84
N LEU A 45 -9.88 6.09 -1.41
CA LEU A 45 -9.64 5.80 0.00
C LEU A 45 -8.69 6.79 0.69
N LEU A 46 -7.70 7.33 -0.03
CA LEU A 46 -6.73 8.28 0.54
C LEU A 46 -7.38 9.56 1.09
N PRO A 47 -8.34 10.21 0.40
CA PRO A 47 -9.06 11.34 0.95
C PRO A 47 -9.84 10.98 2.23
N GLN A 48 -10.49 9.81 2.27
CA GLN A 48 -11.21 9.36 3.46
C GLN A 48 -10.28 9.19 4.67
N LEU A 49 -9.10 8.61 4.45
CA LEU A 49 -8.08 8.50 5.50
C LEU A 49 -7.63 9.88 5.99
N SER A 50 -7.39 10.81 5.06
CA SER A 50 -7.03 12.20 5.38
C SER A 50 -8.10 12.89 6.23
N ASP A 51 -9.37 12.69 5.90
CA ASP A 51 -10.50 13.27 6.64
C ASP A 51 -10.59 12.72 8.06
N PHE A 52 -10.39 11.41 8.25
CA PHE A 52 -10.39 10.80 9.58
C PHE A 52 -9.22 11.30 10.43
N ILE A 53 -8.01 11.38 9.87
CA ILE A 53 -6.83 11.93 10.57
C ILE A 53 -7.06 13.40 10.93
N SER A 54 -7.64 14.19 10.03
CA SER A 54 -7.96 15.60 10.28
C SER A 54 -8.99 15.74 11.41
N GLN A 55 -10.03 14.91 11.42
CA GLN A 55 -11.02 14.89 12.50
C GLN A 55 -10.39 14.51 13.84
N PHE A 56 -9.52 13.51 13.85
CA PHE A 56 -8.78 13.09 15.04
C PHE A 56 -7.94 14.24 15.61
N ASN A 57 -7.07 14.82 14.77
CA ASN A 57 -6.20 15.93 15.16
C ASN A 57 -7.01 17.15 15.63
N ASN A 58 -8.12 17.45 14.96
CA ASN A 58 -9.00 18.55 15.37
C ASN A 58 -9.61 18.32 16.75
N ILE A 59 -10.05 17.10 17.09
CA ILE A 59 -10.62 16.81 18.42
C ILE A 59 -9.58 17.04 19.51
N ILE A 60 -8.33 16.61 19.29
CA ILE A 60 -7.22 16.82 20.23
C ILE A 60 -6.99 18.33 20.44
N LEU A 61 -6.84 19.07 19.33
CA LEU A 61 -6.59 20.51 19.37
C LEU A 61 -7.72 21.30 20.03
N THR A 62 -8.99 20.99 19.71
CA THR A 62 -10.14 21.77 20.22
C THR A 62 -10.50 21.42 21.65
N SER A 63 -10.21 20.20 22.10
CA SER A 63 -10.58 19.74 23.44
C SER A 63 -9.48 19.94 24.48
N ASN A 64 -8.30 20.42 24.07
CA ASN A 64 -7.12 20.59 24.92
C ASN A 64 -6.79 19.32 25.72
N ILE A 65 -6.88 18.17 25.05
CA ILE A 65 -6.52 16.85 25.58
C ILE A 65 -5.22 16.41 24.92
N ASN A 66 -4.51 15.50 25.57
CA ASN A 66 -3.38 14.81 24.97
C ASN A 66 -3.69 13.32 24.83
N VAL A 67 -3.29 12.72 23.71
CA VAL A 67 -3.41 11.28 23.49
C VAL A 67 -2.03 10.67 23.69
N ILE A 68 -1.96 9.62 24.50
CA ILE A 68 -0.72 8.91 24.80
C ILE A 68 -0.91 7.46 24.36
N THR A 69 -0.07 7.02 23.44
CA THR A 69 -0.07 5.65 22.94
C THR A 69 1.02 4.82 23.61
N ASP A 70 0.68 3.66 24.14
CA ASP A 70 1.66 2.74 24.71
C ASP A 70 2.39 1.91 23.63
N ALA A 71 3.38 1.12 24.04
CA ALA A 71 4.14 0.26 23.12
C ALA A 71 3.30 -0.84 22.44
N GLY A 72 2.12 -1.16 22.99
CA GLY A 72 1.16 -2.10 22.43
C GLY A 72 0.16 -1.46 21.46
N GLY A 73 0.21 -0.14 21.28
CA GLY A 73 -0.74 0.60 20.46
C GLY A 73 -2.05 0.93 21.19
N ASN A 74 -2.13 0.75 22.51
CA ASN A 74 -3.30 1.17 23.28
C ASN A 74 -3.20 2.67 23.54
N MET A 75 -4.29 3.38 23.27
CA MET A 75 -4.38 4.82 23.55
C MET A 75 -4.94 5.07 24.95
N SER A 76 -4.38 6.09 25.59
CA SER A 76 -4.87 6.70 26.83
C SER A 76 -5.03 8.19 26.63
N LEU A 77 -5.96 8.80 27.37
CA LEU A 77 -6.23 10.23 27.30
C LEU A 77 -5.77 10.91 28.58
N ASP A 78 -4.98 11.96 28.40
CA ASP A 78 -4.68 12.93 29.45
C ASP A 78 -5.60 14.14 29.25
N VAL A 79 -6.44 14.39 30.24
CA VAL A 79 -7.48 15.42 30.20
C VAL A 79 -7.27 16.42 31.34
N PRO A 80 -7.59 17.71 31.14
CA PRO A 80 -7.51 18.70 32.21
C PRO A 80 -8.41 18.31 33.38
N GLY A 81 -7.93 18.49 34.63
CA GLY A 81 -8.71 18.15 35.83
C GLY A 81 -10.01 18.95 36.03
N THR A 82 -10.24 19.98 35.21
CA THR A 82 -11.49 20.76 35.18
C THR A 82 -12.53 20.22 34.18
N MET A 83 -12.20 19.19 33.39
CA MET A 83 -13.11 18.62 32.39
C MET A 83 -14.13 17.70 33.07
N PRO A 84 -15.45 17.87 32.82
CA PRO A 84 -16.47 16.97 33.34
C PRO A 84 -16.29 15.54 32.81
N ASP A 85 -16.55 14.53 33.65
CA ASP A 85 -16.44 13.12 33.27
C ASP A 85 -17.29 12.76 32.03
N THR A 86 -18.46 13.39 31.89
CA THR A 86 -19.35 13.19 30.74
C THR A 86 -18.74 13.68 29.43
N ASP A 87 -17.98 14.77 29.47
CA ASP A 87 -17.27 15.30 28.31
C ASP A 87 -16.05 14.42 27.99
N THR A 88 -15.30 14.01 29.01
CA THR A 88 -14.18 13.06 28.90
C THR A 88 -14.62 11.76 28.24
N GLU A 89 -15.73 11.17 28.71
CA GLU A 89 -16.25 9.93 28.16
C GLU A 89 -16.71 10.09 26.70
N ARG A 90 -17.41 11.20 26.38
CA ARG A 90 -17.85 11.49 25.01
C ARG A 90 -16.66 11.63 24.06
N ILE A 91 -15.63 12.37 24.46
CA ILE A 91 -14.42 12.59 23.66
C ILE A 91 -13.66 11.27 23.49
N SER A 92 -13.50 10.49 24.57
CA SER A 92 -12.84 9.18 24.56
C SER A 92 -13.47 8.20 23.58
N ARG A 93 -14.81 8.11 23.59
CA ARG A 93 -15.54 7.26 22.64
C ARG A 93 -15.33 7.73 21.20
N ARG A 94 -15.38 9.04 20.95
CA ARG A 94 -15.21 9.61 19.60
C ARG A 94 -13.80 9.36 19.05
N ILE A 95 -12.76 9.55 19.87
CA ILE A 95 -11.38 9.25 19.51
C ILE A 95 -11.20 7.76 19.18
N SER A 96 -11.70 6.88 20.05
CA SER A 96 -11.62 5.43 19.84
C SER A 96 -12.29 4.98 18.53
N ILE A 97 -13.43 5.58 18.18
CA ILE A 97 -14.11 5.29 16.91
C ILE A 97 -13.28 5.76 15.71
N ILE A 98 -12.76 6.99 15.77
CA ILE A 98 -11.98 7.56 14.66
C ILE A 98 -10.66 6.81 14.48
N ASP A 99 -9.96 6.47 15.54
CA ASP A 99 -8.75 5.64 15.47
C ASP A 99 -9.01 4.30 14.79
N ARG A 100 -10.10 3.62 15.15
CA ARG A 100 -10.48 2.37 14.47
C ARG A 100 -10.73 2.59 12.99
N LEU A 101 -11.36 3.70 12.59
CA LEU A 101 -11.57 4.05 11.19
C LEU A 101 -10.25 4.33 10.46
N ILE A 102 -9.33 5.06 11.08
CA ILE A 102 -7.98 5.35 10.56
C ILE A 102 -7.22 4.05 10.36
N THR A 103 -7.18 3.18 11.38
CA THR A 103 -6.47 1.91 11.35
C THR A 103 -7.04 0.97 10.30
N THR A 104 -8.37 0.82 10.25
CA THR A 104 -9.05 -0.04 9.26
C THR A 104 -8.80 0.45 7.84
N ARG A 105 -9.00 1.75 7.59
CA ARG A 105 -8.80 2.32 6.26
C ARG A 105 -7.33 2.32 5.84
N GLY A 106 -6.43 2.55 6.79
CA GLY A 106 -5.00 2.48 6.57
C GLY A 106 -4.54 1.08 6.19
N GLN A 107 -5.09 0.04 6.82
CA GLN A 107 -4.80 -1.34 6.46
C GLN A 107 -5.28 -1.68 5.05
N GLU A 108 -6.51 -1.32 4.69
CA GLU A 108 -7.06 -1.56 3.35
C GLU A 108 -6.23 -0.87 2.25
N ILE A 109 -5.85 0.39 2.47
CA ILE A 109 -4.96 1.12 1.54
C ILE A 109 -3.62 0.40 1.43
N ASN A 110 -3.02 -0.01 2.56
CA ASN A 110 -1.75 -0.72 2.55
C ASN A 110 -1.82 -2.02 1.74
N ASP A 111 -2.88 -2.82 1.92
CA ASP A 111 -3.05 -4.09 1.20
C ASP A 111 -3.20 -3.87 -0.31
N LEU A 112 -3.97 -2.85 -0.72
CA LEU A 112 -4.08 -2.45 -2.11
C LEU A 112 -2.74 -1.98 -2.69
N LEU A 113 -1.98 -1.18 -1.95
CA LEU A 113 -0.67 -0.70 -2.38
C LEU A 113 0.35 -1.84 -2.51
N GLN A 114 0.37 -2.80 -1.59
CA GLN A 114 1.25 -3.99 -1.69
C GLN A 114 0.90 -4.83 -2.93
N LYS A 115 -0.40 -5.00 -3.19
CA LYS A 115 -0.87 -5.69 -4.40
C LYS A 115 -0.46 -4.95 -5.67
N GLY A 116 -0.62 -3.62 -5.70
CA GLY A 116 -0.21 -2.77 -6.82
C GLY A 116 1.30 -2.83 -7.08
N LEU A 117 2.12 -2.74 -6.02
CA LEU A 117 3.58 -2.87 -6.11
C LEU A 117 4.01 -4.24 -6.66
N THR A 118 3.32 -5.30 -6.26
CA THR A 118 3.60 -6.66 -6.78
C THR A 118 3.31 -6.75 -8.28
N ILE A 119 2.20 -6.14 -8.73
CA ILE A 119 1.84 -6.06 -10.14
C ILE A 119 2.89 -5.26 -10.93
N GLU A 120 3.28 -4.08 -10.44
CA GLU A 120 4.30 -3.24 -11.11
C GLU A 120 5.68 -3.92 -11.15
N ALA A 121 6.06 -4.66 -10.11
CA ALA A 121 7.30 -5.43 -10.09
C ALA A 121 7.32 -6.53 -11.17
N ASN A 122 6.16 -7.04 -11.58
CA ASN A 122 6.06 -7.97 -12.70
C ASN A 122 6.07 -7.23 -14.05
N LEU A 123 5.34 -6.12 -14.18
CA LEU A 123 5.29 -5.33 -15.41
C LEU A 123 6.66 -4.73 -15.78
N SER A 124 7.44 -4.29 -14.80
CA SER A 124 8.78 -3.73 -15.01
C SER A 124 9.81 -4.75 -15.48
N LYS A 125 9.62 -6.04 -15.20
CA LYS A 125 10.47 -7.12 -15.76
C LYS A 125 10.24 -7.28 -17.26
N ASP A 126 9.00 -7.10 -17.70
CA ASP A 126 8.57 -7.29 -19.09
C ASP A 126 8.72 -6.01 -19.93
N ASN A 127 8.79 -4.82 -19.28
CA ASN A 127 8.91 -3.53 -19.94
C ASN A 127 9.85 -2.57 -19.19
N VAL A 128 11.07 -2.39 -19.71
CA VAL A 128 12.12 -1.53 -19.14
C VAL A 128 11.73 -0.05 -19.06
N ASN A 129 10.78 0.41 -19.90
CA ASN A 129 10.32 1.81 -19.92
C ASN A 129 9.03 2.02 -19.10
N TYR A 130 8.61 1.04 -18.31
CA TYR A 130 7.43 1.17 -17.46
C TYR A 130 7.64 2.25 -16.39
N THR A 131 6.73 3.22 -16.33
CA THR A 131 6.70 4.26 -15.29
C THR A 131 5.68 3.87 -14.22
N SER A 132 6.11 3.84 -12.96
CA SER A 132 5.25 3.50 -11.82
C SER A 132 4.08 4.47 -11.69
N GLN A 133 2.90 3.92 -11.45
CA GLN A 133 1.66 4.65 -11.18
C GLN A 133 1.28 4.58 -9.69
N ILE A 134 1.80 3.58 -8.96
CA ILE A 134 1.48 3.36 -7.54
C ILE A 134 2.43 4.10 -6.59
N LEU A 135 3.67 4.42 -7.02
CA LEU A 135 4.70 4.97 -6.13
C LEU A 135 4.28 6.30 -5.49
N ASP A 136 3.65 7.19 -6.26
CA ASP A 136 3.15 8.47 -5.74
C ASP A 136 2.08 8.24 -4.65
N LYS A 137 1.25 7.21 -4.83
CA LYS A 137 0.21 6.83 -3.85
C LYS A 137 0.81 6.25 -2.58
N VAL A 138 1.90 5.47 -2.71
CA VAL A 138 2.67 5.00 -1.55
C VAL A 138 3.25 6.17 -0.76
N ASN A 139 3.82 7.16 -1.46
CA ASN A 139 4.41 8.33 -0.81
C ASN A 139 3.34 9.19 -0.12
N GLU A 140 2.20 9.40 -0.77
CA GLU A 140 1.05 10.09 -0.19
C GLU A 140 0.53 9.38 1.06
N PHE A 141 0.37 8.06 1.00
CA PHE A 141 -0.05 7.24 2.14
C PHE A 141 0.92 7.34 3.33
N LYS A 142 2.23 7.25 3.08
CA LYS A 142 3.26 7.42 4.12
C LYS A 142 3.19 8.80 4.76
N ARG A 143 2.99 9.86 3.96
CA ARG A 143 2.82 11.22 4.45
C ARG A 143 1.59 11.34 5.36
N LEU A 144 0.45 10.77 4.95
CA LEU A 144 -0.77 10.77 5.76
C LEU A 144 -0.55 10.03 7.09
N LYS A 145 0.03 8.81 7.05
CA LYS A 145 0.35 8.08 8.29
C LYS A 145 1.27 8.87 9.22
N ALA A 146 2.25 9.60 8.69
CA ALA A 146 3.14 10.43 9.51
C ALA A 146 2.44 11.66 10.14
N SER A 147 1.31 12.10 9.58
CA SER A 147 0.48 13.18 10.14
C SER A 147 -0.49 12.71 11.22
N TYR A 148 -0.69 11.40 11.33
CA TYR A 148 -1.42 10.77 12.43
C TYR A 148 -0.44 10.57 13.60
N LYS A 149 -0.54 11.44 14.61
CA LYS A 149 0.37 11.45 15.76
C LYS A 149 -0.44 11.39 17.06
N HIS A 150 -0.05 10.46 17.92
CA HIS A 150 -0.60 10.17 19.24
C HIS A 150 0.41 9.30 20.02
#